data_AF-A0A0N8K316-F1
#
_entry.id   AF-A0A0N8K316-F1
#
_cell.length_a   1.000
_cell.length_b   1.000
_cell.length_c   1.000
_cell.angle_alpha   90.00
_cell.angle_beta   90.00
_cell.angle_gamma   90.00
#
_symmetry.space_group_name_H-M   'P 1'
#
loop_
_entity.id
_entity.type
_entity.pdbx_description
1 polymer ?
#
loop_
_entity_poly.entity_id
_entity_poly.type
_entity_poly.pdbx_seq_one_letter_code
_entity_poly.pdbx_strand_id
1 'polypeptide(L)'
;MEPSPFAQVSSRLSTEQILLNIKQEYKRMQKRRHLESTFQPTDSCYSLDSHASVLSGSSLPGTSSGSSSPLRKEQPLFTLRQVGMICERLLKEREEKVREEYDEILTTKLAEQYDAFVKFTHDQLMRRFGEQPASYVS
;
A
#
# COMPACT_ATOMS: atom_id res chain seq x y z
N MET A 1 -1.42 -45.17 -11.06
CA MET A 1 -1.73 -43.74 -11.08
C MET A 1 -2.83 -43.53 -10.06
N GLU A 2 -2.45 -43.09 -8.87
CA GLU A 2 -3.35 -42.84 -7.73
C GLU A 2 -4.10 -41.51 -7.95
N PRO A 3 -5.42 -41.42 -7.77
CA PRO A 3 -6.16 -40.17 -7.93
C PRO A 3 -5.78 -39.14 -6.87
N SER A 4 -5.75 -37.86 -7.26
CA SER A 4 -5.31 -36.76 -6.39
C SER A 4 -6.14 -36.66 -5.10
N PRO A 5 -5.51 -36.60 -3.91
CA PRO A 5 -6.19 -36.51 -2.61
C PRO A 5 -6.92 -35.17 -2.39
N PHE A 6 -6.72 -34.20 -3.29
CA PHE A 6 -7.35 -32.87 -3.23
C PHE A 6 -8.60 -32.75 -4.12
N ALA A 7 -9.03 -33.80 -4.83
CA ALA A 7 -10.23 -33.73 -5.66
C ALA A 7 -11.51 -33.42 -4.84
N GLN A 8 -11.49 -33.69 -3.53
CA GLN A 8 -12.65 -33.63 -2.65
C GLN A 8 -12.78 -32.32 -1.83
N VAL A 9 -11.80 -31.41 -1.89
CA VAL A 9 -11.79 -30.18 -1.06
C VAL A 9 -12.57 -29.01 -1.68
N SER A 10 -13.10 -29.16 -2.89
CA SER A 10 -14.14 -28.25 -3.40
C SER A 10 -15.48 -28.97 -3.35
N SER A 11 -16.36 -28.53 -2.42
CA SER A 11 -17.76 -28.87 -2.50
C SER A 11 -18.31 -28.29 -3.80
N ARG A 12 -18.30 -29.08 -4.88
CA ARG A 12 -18.93 -28.69 -6.15
C ARG A 12 -20.40 -28.48 -5.87
N LEU A 13 -20.79 -27.21 -5.74
CA LEU A 13 -22.19 -26.83 -5.61
C LEU A 13 -22.92 -27.40 -6.81
N SER A 14 -24.00 -28.15 -6.53
CA SER A 14 -24.89 -28.61 -7.60
C SER A 14 -25.41 -27.40 -8.38
N THR A 15 -25.68 -27.57 -9.67
CA THR A 15 -26.32 -26.54 -10.51
C THR A 15 -27.57 -25.97 -9.83
N GLU A 16 -28.34 -26.82 -9.14
CA GLU A 16 -29.52 -26.40 -8.38
C GLU A 16 -29.16 -25.50 -7.19
N GLN A 17 -28.09 -25.81 -6.45
CA GLN A 17 -27.62 -24.98 -5.34
C GLN A 17 -27.08 -23.64 -5.82
N ILE A 18 -26.40 -23.62 -6.96
CA ILE A 18 -25.96 -22.37 -7.61
C ILE A 18 -27.17 -21.51 -7.97
N LEU A 19 -28.21 -22.12 -8.57
CA LEU A 19 -29.45 -21.42 -8.93
C LEU A 19 -30.17 -20.85 -7.69
N LEU A 20 -30.26 -21.64 -6.62
CA LEU A 20 -30.85 -21.20 -5.35
C LEU A 20 -30.07 -20.03 -4.74
N ASN A 21 -28.73 -20.12 -4.71
CA ASN A 21 -27.86 -19.05 -4.22
C ASN A 21 -28.03 -17.77 -5.04
N ILE A 22 -28.03 -17.85 -6.37
CA ILE A 22 -28.25 -16.70 -7.25
C ILE A 22 -29.62 -16.07 -6.99
N LYS A 23 -30.69 -16.89 -6.88
CA LYS A 23 -32.05 -16.41 -6.61
C LYS A 23 -32.15 -15.69 -5.25
N GLN A 24 -31.49 -16.23 -4.22
CA GLN A 24 -31.44 -15.60 -2.90
C GLN A 24 -30.61 -14.32 -2.90
N GLU A 25 -29.47 -14.29 -3.58
CA GLU A 25 -28.62 -13.11 -3.71
C GLU A 25 -29.34 -11.99 -4.48
N TYR A 26 -30.05 -12.34 -5.56
CA TYR A 26 -30.88 -11.38 -6.31
C TYR A 26 -31.97 -10.75 -5.44
N LYS A 27 -32.68 -11.53 -4.62
CA LYS A 27 -33.65 -11.00 -3.64
C LYS A 27 -32.97 -10.08 -2.61
N ARG A 28 -31.80 -10.46 -2.10
CA ARG A 28 -31.01 -9.62 -1.17
C ARG A 28 -30.59 -8.30 -1.82
N MET A 29 -30.16 -8.33 -3.09
CA MET A 29 -29.85 -7.12 -3.86
C MET A 29 -31.08 -6.23 -4.10
N GLN A 30 -32.22 -6.81 -4.49
CA GLN A 30 -33.47 -6.06 -4.71
C GLN A 30 -33.94 -5.33 -3.44
N LYS A 31 -33.83 -5.98 -2.26
CA LYS A 31 -34.15 -5.36 -0.98
C LYS A 31 -33.21 -4.19 -0.65
N ARG A 32 -31.90 -4.35 -0.92
CA ARG A 32 -30.92 -3.26 -0.74
C ARG A 32 -31.19 -2.07 -1.67
N ARG A 33 -31.52 -2.33 -2.94
CA ARG A 33 -31.83 -1.26 -3.91
C ARG A 33 -33.08 -0.45 -3.57
N HIS A 34 -34.12 -1.05 -2.96
CA HIS A 34 -35.27 -0.27 -2.50
C HIS A 34 -34.90 0.69 -1.38
N LEU A 35 -34.02 0.27 -0.45
CA LEU A 35 -33.54 1.16 0.61
C LEU A 35 -32.79 2.36 0.01
N GLU A 36 -31.97 2.15 -1.01
CA GLU A 36 -31.21 3.20 -1.69
C GLU A 36 -32.09 4.10 -2.59
N SER A 37 -33.15 3.53 -3.20
CA SER A 37 -34.10 4.28 -4.02
C SER A 37 -35.04 5.17 -3.21
N THR A 38 -35.31 4.87 -1.93
CA THR A 38 -36.15 5.73 -1.07
C THR A 38 -35.39 6.95 -0.53
N PHE A 39 -34.05 6.96 -0.57
CA PHE A 39 -33.23 8.11 -0.15
C PHE A 39 -32.92 9.12 -1.27
N GLN A 40 -33.52 8.99 -2.45
CA GLN A 40 -33.43 10.02 -3.51
C GLN A 40 -34.80 10.67 -3.77
N PRO A 41 -35.18 11.70 -2.99
CA PRO A 41 -36.02 12.76 -3.52
C PRO A 41 -35.13 13.68 -4.39
N THR A 42 -35.36 13.61 -5.70
CA THR A 42 -35.39 14.73 -6.67
C THR A 42 -34.56 15.99 -6.33
N ASP A 43 -33.49 16.25 -7.08
CA ASP A 43 -33.48 17.25 -8.17
C ASP A 43 -32.06 17.59 -8.69
N SER A 44 -31.96 17.65 -10.02
CA SER A 44 -31.21 18.64 -10.84
C SER A 44 -29.88 19.20 -10.29
N CYS A 45 -28.72 18.91 -10.89
CA CYS A 45 -28.20 19.49 -12.13
C CYS A 45 -26.96 20.36 -11.82
N TYR A 46 -25.94 20.24 -12.66
CA TYR A 46 -24.79 21.13 -12.87
C TYR A 46 -23.81 21.49 -11.72
N SER A 47 -22.54 21.42 -12.13
CA SER A 47 -21.46 22.38 -11.89
C SER A 47 -20.59 22.28 -10.64
N LEU A 48 -19.31 22.30 -10.99
CA LEU A 48 -18.10 22.51 -10.22
C LEU A 48 -18.16 23.79 -9.37
N ASP A 49 -17.38 23.74 -8.29
CA ASP A 49 -16.71 24.84 -7.57
C ASP A 49 -17.23 25.24 -6.18
N SER A 50 -16.22 25.44 -5.32
CA SER A 50 -16.14 26.17 -4.05
C SER A 50 -17.43 26.65 -3.38
N HIS A 51 -17.57 26.37 -2.08
CA HIS A 51 -17.39 27.36 -1.02
C HIS A 51 -17.70 26.73 0.36
N ALA A 52 -16.93 27.16 1.35
CA ALA A 52 -17.05 26.82 2.76
C ALA A 52 -18.46 27.09 3.32
N SER A 53 -18.88 26.29 4.31
CA SER A 53 -19.13 26.77 5.68
C SER A 53 -19.80 25.71 6.54
N VAL A 54 -19.24 25.56 7.74
CA VAL A 54 -19.91 25.31 9.02
C VAL A 54 -21.44 25.49 9.00
N LEU A 55 -22.17 24.55 9.62
CA LEU A 55 -23.06 24.80 10.76
C LEU A 55 -23.84 23.55 11.18
N SER A 56 -23.87 23.38 12.51
CA SER A 56 -24.96 22.85 13.31
C SER A 56 -25.32 21.37 13.23
N GLY A 57 -25.01 20.71 14.35
CA GLY A 57 -25.63 19.45 14.73
C GLY A 57 -27.14 19.55 14.85
N SER A 58 -27.80 18.43 14.59
CA SER A 58 -29.15 18.16 15.05
C SER A 58 -29.17 16.75 15.62
N SER A 59 -29.27 16.70 16.93
CA SER A 59 -29.64 15.53 17.72
C SER A 59 -31.12 15.23 17.53
N LEU A 60 -31.47 14.01 17.10
CA LEU A 60 -32.80 13.45 17.36
C LEU A 60 -32.68 11.98 17.80
N PRO A 61 -33.31 11.60 18.94
CA PRO A 61 -33.42 10.22 19.41
C PRO A 61 -34.69 9.57 18.84
N GLY A 62 -34.65 8.27 18.48
CA GLY A 62 -35.85 7.60 17.98
C GLY A 62 -35.66 6.16 17.50
N THR A 63 -35.46 5.25 18.46
CA THR A 63 -35.87 3.83 18.51
C THR A 63 -36.31 3.12 17.22
N SER A 64 -35.64 2.02 16.86
CA SER A 64 -36.27 0.68 16.79
C SER A 64 -35.24 -0.43 16.60
N SER A 65 -35.43 -1.49 17.38
CA SER A 65 -34.57 -2.63 17.64
C SER A 65 -34.38 -3.56 16.43
N GLY A 66 -33.16 -4.09 16.24
CA GLY A 66 -32.90 -5.13 15.26
C GLY A 66 -31.46 -5.66 15.25
N SER A 67 -31.14 -6.52 16.21
CA SER A 67 -29.99 -7.46 16.22
C SER A 67 -28.57 -6.88 16.23
N SER A 68 -28.10 -6.52 17.42
CA SER A 68 -26.66 -6.42 17.71
C SER A 68 -26.12 -7.79 18.17
N SER A 69 -25.49 -8.54 17.27
CA SER A 69 -24.49 -9.53 17.70
C SER A 69 -23.21 -8.79 18.09
N PRO A 70 -22.67 -8.93 19.32
CA PRO A 70 -21.53 -8.14 19.79
C PRO A 70 -20.16 -8.69 19.35
N LEU A 71 -20.08 -9.61 18.39
CA LEU A 71 -18.84 -10.34 18.05
C LEU A 71 -18.14 -9.88 16.75
N ARG A 72 -18.59 -8.78 16.12
CA ARG A 72 -18.00 -8.25 14.88
C ARG A 72 -17.49 -6.81 14.99
N LYS A 73 -17.46 -6.24 16.20
CA LYS A 73 -17.11 -4.83 16.44
C LYS A 73 -15.65 -4.60 16.85
N GLU A 74 -14.86 -5.67 16.95
CA GLU A 74 -13.46 -5.62 17.35
C GLU A 74 -12.55 -6.00 16.18
N GLN A 75 -12.77 -5.38 15.03
CA GLN A 75 -11.74 -5.36 14.01
C GLN A 75 -11.75 -3.95 13.42
N PRO A 76 -10.64 -3.21 13.47
CA PRO A 76 -10.56 -1.95 12.75
C PRO A 76 -10.64 -2.29 11.26
N LEU A 77 -11.84 -2.24 10.70
CA LEU A 77 -12.02 -2.34 9.25
C LEU A 77 -11.54 -1.02 8.66
N PHE A 78 -10.44 -1.08 7.92
CA PHE A 78 -9.98 0.05 7.14
C PHE A 78 -11.03 0.39 6.07
N THR A 79 -11.38 1.65 5.99
CA THR A 79 -12.11 2.21 4.86
C THR A 79 -11.26 2.12 3.60
N LEU A 80 -11.89 2.08 2.42
CA LEU A 80 -11.17 2.05 1.14
C LEU A 80 -10.15 3.19 1.01
N ARG A 81 -10.51 4.38 1.53
CA ARG A 81 -9.61 5.54 1.60
C ARG A 81 -8.37 5.27 2.44
N GLN A 82 -8.52 4.64 3.60
CA GLN A 82 -7.39 4.29 4.48
C GLN A 82 -6.48 3.25 3.82
N VAL A 83 -7.03 2.26 3.12
CA VAL A 83 -6.24 1.27 2.37
C VAL A 83 -5.45 1.95 1.26
N GLY A 84 -6.06 2.88 0.51
CA GLY A 84 -5.37 3.67 -0.51
C GLY A 84 -4.15 4.41 0.05
N MET A 85 -4.31 5.09 1.19
CA MET A 85 -3.21 5.79 1.87
C MET A 85 -2.08 4.85 2.32
N ILE A 86 -2.43 3.64 2.79
CA ILE A 86 -1.45 2.64 3.22
C ILE A 86 -0.64 2.16 2.01
N CYS A 87 -1.30 1.79 0.90
CA CYS A 87 -0.62 1.35 -0.30
C CYS A 87 0.28 2.45 -0.88
N GLU A 88 -0.20 3.69 -0.92
CA GLU A 88 0.59 4.85 -1.38
C GLU A 88 1.86 5.02 -0.53
N ARG A 89 1.73 4.97 0.80
CA ARG A 89 2.89 5.06 1.70
C ARG A 89 3.87 3.92 1.50
N LEU A 90 3.39 2.68 1.40
CA LEU A 90 4.25 1.51 1.21
C LEU A 90 5.01 1.57 -0.12
N LEU A 91 4.36 2.02 -1.19
CA LEU A 91 5.02 2.21 -2.48
C LEU A 91 6.10 3.29 -2.39
N LYS A 92 5.77 4.42 -1.77
CA LYS A 92 6.73 5.52 -1.57
C LYS A 92 7.93 5.10 -0.73
N GLU A 93 7.70 4.40 0.38
CA GLU A 93 8.76 3.89 1.26
C GLU A 93 9.69 2.93 0.51
N ARG A 94 9.12 2.04 -0.33
CA ARG A 94 9.91 1.08 -1.10
C ARG A 94 10.71 1.74 -2.22
N GLU A 95 10.19 2.82 -2.81
CA GLU A 95 10.91 3.65 -3.77
C GLU A 95 12.06 4.43 -3.11
N GLU A 96 11.76 5.07 -1.97
CA GLU A 96 12.73 5.80 -1.15
C GLU A 96 13.89 4.89 -0.73
N LYS A 97 13.58 3.71 -0.20
CA LYS A 97 14.59 2.73 0.21
C LYS A 97 15.52 2.33 -0.94
N VAL A 98 14.98 2.10 -2.14
CA VAL A 98 15.81 1.75 -3.31
C VAL A 98 16.73 2.90 -3.70
N ARG A 99 16.22 4.14 -3.63
CA ARG A 99 17.02 5.35 -3.90
C ARG A 99 18.13 5.51 -2.87
N GLU A 100 17.83 5.35 -1.59
CA GLU A 100 18.80 5.43 -0.50
C GLU A 100 19.91 4.37 -0.64
N GLU A 101 19.54 3.11 -0.88
CA GLU A 101 20.51 2.02 -1.11
C GLU A 101 21.43 2.32 -2.31
N TYR A 102 20.87 2.89 -3.38
CA TYR A 102 21.66 3.28 -4.55
C TYR A 102 22.66 4.39 -4.21
N ASP A 103 22.22 5.44 -3.52
CA ASP A 103 23.06 6.58 -3.15
C ASP A 103 24.17 6.17 -2.16
N GLU A 104 23.86 5.27 -1.23
CA GLU A 104 24.84 4.70 -0.29
C GLU A 104 25.94 3.91 -1.03
N ILE A 105 25.53 3.01 -1.94
CA ILE A 105 26.46 2.21 -2.74
C ILE A 105 27.31 3.12 -3.61
N LEU A 106 26.70 4.10 -4.29
CA LEU A 106 27.40 5.02 -5.17
C LEU A 106 28.45 5.83 -4.39
N THR A 107 28.06 6.38 -3.24
CA THR A 107 28.95 7.16 -2.37
C THR A 107 30.13 6.32 -1.90
N THR A 108 29.86 5.08 -1.45
CA THR A 108 30.90 4.13 -1.03
C THR A 108 31.87 3.84 -2.18
N LYS A 109 31.36 3.57 -3.38
CA LYS A 109 32.19 3.27 -4.56
C LYS A 109 33.06 4.45 -4.97
N LEU A 110 32.54 5.67 -4.91
CA LEU A 110 33.30 6.89 -5.20
C LEU A 110 34.41 7.12 -4.17
N ALA A 111 34.14 6.87 -2.88
CA ALA A 111 35.14 6.97 -1.84
C ALA A 111 36.26 5.93 -2.02
N GLU A 112 35.90 4.68 -2.30
CA GLU A 112 36.89 3.61 -2.60
C GLU A 112 37.79 3.99 -3.78
N GLN A 113 37.22 4.57 -4.84
CA GLN A 113 38.00 5.05 -5.99
C GLN A 113 38.96 6.18 -5.62
N TYR A 114 38.49 7.14 -4.83
CA TYR A 114 39.32 8.23 -4.35
C TYR A 114 40.50 7.72 -3.52
N ASP A 115 40.23 6.83 -2.56
CA ASP A 115 41.25 6.24 -1.70
C ASP A 115 42.28 5.44 -2.52
N ALA A 116 41.83 4.68 -3.51
CA ALA A 116 42.71 3.95 -4.41
C ALA A 116 43.62 4.89 -5.22
N PHE A 117 43.08 5.99 -5.72
CA PHE A 117 43.84 7.00 -6.45
C PHE A 117 44.89 7.69 -5.57
N VAL A 118 44.50 8.10 -4.35
CA VAL A 118 45.40 8.74 -3.38
C VAL A 118 46.52 7.78 -2.99
N LYS A 119 46.21 6.51 -2.67
CA LYS A 119 47.21 5.48 -2.35
C LYS A 119 48.16 5.25 -3.52
N PHE A 120 47.65 5.09 -4.73
CA PHE A 120 48.49 4.92 -5.92
C PHE A 120 49.45 6.10 -6.11
N THR A 121 48.95 7.34 -5.97
CA THR A 121 49.77 8.55 -6.13
C THR A 121 50.83 8.65 -5.04
N HIS A 122 50.47 8.33 -3.79
CA HIS A 122 51.39 8.30 -2.67
C HIS A 122 52.49 7.26 -2.88
N ASP A 123 52.11 6.03 -3.26
CA ASP A 123 53.07 4.95 -3.54
C ASP A 123 54.02 5.31 -4.68
N GLN A 124 53.51 5.94 -5.75
CA GLN A 124 54.34 6.37 -6.87
C GLN A 124 55.34 7.46 -6.45
N LEU A 125 54.93 8.37 -5.57
CA LEU A 125 55.83 9.38 -5.00
C LEU A 125 56.89 8.73 -4.12
N MET A 126 56.48 7.83 -3.21
CA MET A 126 57.41 7.14 -2.30
C MET A 126 58.38 6.22 -3.03
N ARG A 127 57.97 5.53 -4.11
CA ARG A 127 58.89 4.75 -4.94
C ARG A 127 59.89 5.64 -5.70
N ARG A 128 59.45 6.79 -6.23
CA ARG A 128 60.35 7.70 -6.96
C ARG A 128 61.33 8.46 -6.07
N PHE A 129 60.92 8.84 -4.86
CA PHE A 129 61.71 9.74 -4.00
C PHE A 129 62.16 9.10 -2.67
N GLY A 130 61.61 7.97 -2.26
CA GLY A 130 62.02 7.24 -1.05
C GLY A 130 63.26 6.37 -1.25
N GLU A 131 63.58 5.99 -2.49
CA GLU A 131 64.79 5.23 -2.85
C GLU A 131 65.97 6.13 -3.31
N GLN A 132 65.78 7.45 -3.41
CA GLN A 132 66.93 8.35 -3.60
C GLN A 132 67.72 8.37 -2.30
N PRO A 133 68.97 7.84 -2.24
CA PRO A 133 69.83 8.16 -1.12
C PRO A 133 69.89 9.68 -1.03
N ALA A 134 69.70 10.23 0.17
CA ALA A 134 69.90 11.65 0.40
C ALA A 134 71.30 11.99 -0.14
N SER A 135 71.36 12.62 -1.30
CA SER A 135 72.60 13.07 -1.91
C SER A 135 73.07 14.27 -1.11
N TYR A 136 73.63 13.99 0.07
CA TYR A 136 74.58 14.88 0.70
C TYR A 136 75.84 14.81 -0.16
N VAL A 137 76.34 15.96 -0.62
CA VAL A 137 77.39 16.18 -1.65
C VAL A 137 76.75 16.39 -3.04
N SER A 138 76.83 17.56 -3.70
CA SER A 138 77.59 18.81 -3.52
C SER A 138 76.73 20.06 -3.73
#